data_AF-A0A528JBJ8-F1
#
_entry.id   AF-A0A528JBJ8-F1
#
_cell.length_a   1.000
_cell.length_b   1.000
_cell.length_c   1.000
_cell.angle_alpha   90.00
_cell.angle_beta   90.00
_cell.angle_gamma   90.00
#
_symmetry.space_group_name_H-M   'P 1'
#
loop_
_entity.id
_entity.type
_entity.pdbx_description
1 polymer ?
#
loop_
_entity_poly.entity_id
_entity_poly.type
_entity_poly.pdbx_seq_one_letter_code
_entity_poly.pdbx_strand_id
1 'polypeptide(L)' 'MTNSGIDHLDNPKIEEAAAWLAITPRRQREKPAVPLLRERFGLTPVEACQAISAANLIIARAG' A
#
# COMPACT_ATOMS: atom_id res chain seq x y z
N MET A 1 10.61 -25.20 -9.07
CA MET A 1 11.30 -23.90 -8.96
C MET A 1 10.62 -22.95 -9.93
N THR A 2 9.68 -22.11 -9.48
CA THR A 2 9.01 -21.12 -10.34
C THR A 2 9.56 -19.75 -10.00
N ASN A 3 10.46 -19.28 -10.86
CA ASN A 3 10.99 -17.94 -10.90
C ASN A 3 9.99 -17.07 -11.68
N SER A 4 9.13 -16.33 -10.96
CA SER A 4 8.23 -15.36 -11.60
C SER A 4 8.59 -13.96 -11.13
N GLY A 5 9.50 -13.30 -11.83
CA GLY A 5 9.78 -11.86 -11.66
C GLY A 5 8.64 -10.95 -12.13
N ILE A 6 7.38 -11.33 -11.88
CA ILE A 6 6.15 -10.62 -12.24
C ILE A 6 5.28 -10.36 -10.98
N ASP A 7 5.72 -10.83 -9.81
CA ASP A 7 4.94 -10.76 -8.56
C ASP A 7 4.69 -9.32 -8.04
N HIS A 8 5.28 -8.30 -8.66
CA HIS A 8 5.03 -6.89 -8.34
C HIS A 8 3.84 -6.26 -9.08
N LEU A 9 3.35 -6.85 -10.18
CA LEU A 9 2.25 -6.24 -10.96
C LEU A 9 0.87 -6.53 -10.37
N ASP A 10 0.68 -7.71 -9.76
CA ASP A 10 -0.59 -8.14 -9.18
C ASP A 10 -0.41 -8.57 -7.72
N ASN A 11 0.34 -7.81 -6.91
CA ASN A 11 0.44 -8.12 -5.48
C ASN A 11 -0.85 -7.64 -4.77
N PRO A 12 -1.76 -8.54 -4.34
CA PRO A 12 -3.04 -8.14 -3.73
C PRO A 12 -2.83 -7.37 -2.42
N LYS A 13 -1.66 -7.49 -1.80
CA LYS A 13 -1.30 -6.75 -0.58
C LYS A 13 -1.16 -5.25 -0.83
N ILE A 14 -0.85 -4.83 -2.07
CA ILE A 14 -0.79 -3.41 -2.44
C ILE A 14 -2.20 -2.81 -2.38
N GLU A 15 -3.19 -3.50 -2.95
CA GLU A 15 -4.58 -3.05 -2.94
C GLU A 15 -5.15 -3.03 -1.53
N GLU A 16 -4.88 -4.07 -0.75
CA GLU A 16 -5.28 -4.14 0.67
C GLU A 16 -4.66 -2.99 1.48
N ALA A 17 -3.36 -2.74 1.31
CA ALA A 17 -2.66 -1.62 1.92
C ALA A 17 -3.22 -0.27 1.48
N ALA A 18 -3.55 -0.12 0.20
CA ALA A 18 -4.11 1.12 -0.36
C ALA A 18 -5.51 1.42 0.20
N ALA A 19 -6.38 0.41 0.22
CA ALA A 19 -7.72 0.52 0.79
C ALA A 19 -7.64 0.88 2.28
N TRP A 20 -6.77 0.18 3.04
CA TRP A 20 -6.53 0.49 4.45
C TRP A 20 -6.01 1.92 4.66
N LEU A 21 -5.10 2.40 3.81
CA LEU A 21 -4.54 3.75 3.90
C LEU A 21 -5.57 4.82 3.52
N ALA A 22 -6.50 4.52 2.61
CA ALA A 22 -7.58 5.41 2.19
C ALA A 22 -8.63 5.61 3.28
N ILE A 23 -8.95 4.56 4.03
CA ILE A 23 -9.91 4.65 5.16
C ILE A 23 -9.27 5.16 6.45
N THR A 24 -7.96 4.98 6.64
CA THR A 24 -7.27 5.34 7.89
C THR A 24 -6.69 6.76 7.81
N PRO A 25 -7.21 7.75 8.57
CA PRO A 25 -6.72 9.13 8.51
C PRO A 25 -5.28 9.28 8.97
N ARG A 26 -4.53 10.24 8.42
CA ARG A 26 -3.13 10.52 8.82
C ARG A 26 -2.94 10.73 10.32
N ARG A 27 -3.92 11.32 11.02
CA ARG A 27 -3.86 11.57 12.47
C ARG A 27 -3.89 10.29 13.32
N GLN A 28 -4.38 9.18 12.78
CA GLN A 28 -4.40 7.88 13.46
C GLN A 28 -3.18 7.02 13.16
N ARG A 29 -2.25 7.49 12.33
CA ARG A 29 -1.03 6.75 11.96
C ARG A 29 0.10 7.23 12.86
N GLU A 30 0.56 6.35 13.74
CA GLU A 30 1.69 6.62 14.66
C GLU A 30 3.04 6.69 13.93
N LYS A 31 3.12 6.09 12.73
CA LYS A 31 4.34 5.99 11.93
C LYS A 31 4.15 6.54 10.50
N PRO A 32 5.25 6.93 9.83
CA PRO A 32 5.21 7.25 8.40
C PRO A 32 4.68 6.07 7.57
N ALA A 33 3.99 6.37 6.47
CA ALA A 33 3.26 5.36 5.69
C ALA A 33 4.15 4.23 5.17
N VAL A 34 5.34 4.52 4.64
CA VAL A 34 6.21 3.48 4.06
C VAL A 34 6.68 2.46 5.12
N PRO A 35 7.34 2.84 6.23
CA PRO A 35 7.68 1.89 7.30
C PRO A 35 6.47 1.11 7.82
N LEU A 36 5.34 1.79 8.01
CA LEU A 36 4.11 1.17 8.51
C LEU A 36 3.57 0.08 7.57
N LEU A 37 3.52 0.36 6.26
CA LEU A 37 3.04 -0.59 5.26
C LEU A 37 3.99 -1.78 5.11
N ARG A 38 5.30 -1.56 5.25
CA ARG A 38 6.31 -2.62 5.26
C ARG A 38 6.14 -3.54 6.46
N GLU A 39 5.99 -2.99 7.67
CA GLU A 39 5.80 -3.78 8.90
C GLU A 39 4.45 -4.50 8.93
N ARG A 40 3.37 -3.83 8.47
CA ARG A 40 1.99 -4.33 8.58
C ARG A 40 1.63 -5.36 7.52
N PHE A 41 2.04 -5.13 6.27
CA PHE A 41 1.64 -5.94 5.13
C PHE A 41 2.83 -6.74 4.54
N GLY A 42 4.05 -6.54 5.03
CA GLY A 42 5.24 -7.20 4.49
C GLY A 42 5.62 -6.71 3.09
N LEU A 43 5.25 -5.47 2.74
CA LEU A 43 5.56 -4.88 1.43
C LEU A 43 7.04 -4.50 1.33
N THR A 44 7.55 -4.48 0.11
CA THR A 44 8.80 -3.80 -0.23
C THR A 44 8.61 -2.27 -0.23
N PRO A 45 9.69 -1.47 -0.18
CA PRO A 45 9.58 -0.01 -0.29
C PRO A 45 8.88 0.46 -1.58
N VAL A 46 9.08 -0.24 -2.70
CA VAL A 46 8.45 0.08 -4.00
C VAL A 46 6.95 -0.16 -3.92
N GLU A 47 6.53 -1.31 -3.41
CA GLU A 47 5.11 -1.67 -3.24
C GLU A 47 4.39 -0.76 -2.24
N ALA A 48 5.08 -0.33 -1.18
CA ALA A 48 4.53 0.65 -0.26
C ALA A 48 4.25 2.00 -0.95
N CYS A 49 5.15 2.46 -1.83
CA CYS A 49 4.92 3.66 -2.64
C CYS A 49 3.75 3.48 -3.62
N GLN A 50 3.62 2.31 -4.25
CA GLN A 50 2.48 1.98 -5.11
C GLN A 50 1.15 2.01 -4.33
N ALA A 51 1.11 1.42 -3.13
CA ALA A 51 -0.06 1.43 -2.26
C ALA A 51 -0.45 2.86 -1.83
N ILE A 52 0.52 3.72 -1.54
CA ILE A 52 0.27 5.14 -1.22
C ILE A 52 -0.34 5.88 -2.42
N SER A 53 0.19 5.66 -3.63
CA SER A 53 -0.35 6.25 -4.86
C SER A 53 -1.79 5.79 -5.11
N ALA A 54 -2.04 4.48 -5.00
CA ALA A 54 -3.38 3.91 -5.15
C ALA A 54 -4.37 4.44 -4.11
N ALA A 55 -3.94 4.59 -2.85
CA ALA A 55 -4.77 5.17 -1.80
C ALA A 55 -5.17 6.62 -2.11
N ASN A 56 -4.23 7.43 -2.61
CA ASN A 56 -4.53 8.81 -3.01
C ASN A 56 -5.56 8.85 -4.16
N LEU A 57 -5.47 7.93 -5.12
CA LEU A 57 -6.47 7.79 -6.19
C LEU A 57 -7.85 7.40 -5.65
N ILE A 58 -7.92 6.49 -4.68
CA ILE A 58 -9.18 6.10 -4.02
C ILE A 58 -9.81 7.32 -3.33
N ILE A 59 -9.01 8.06 -2.55
CA ILE A 59 -9.48 9.26 -1.85
C ILE A 59 -9.97 10.33 -2.84
N ALA A 60 -9.21 10.57 -3.91
CA ALA A 60 -9.55 11.58 -4.92
C ALA A 60 -10.82 11.25 -5.73
N ARG A 61 -11.20 9.97 -5.83
CA ARG A 61 -12.45 9.54 -6.47
C ARG A 61 -13.65 9.54 -5.53
N ALA A 62 -13.40 9.48 -4.22
CA ALA A 62 -14.44 9.39 -3.19
C ALA A 62 -14.94 10.77 -2.71
N GLY A 63 -14.23 11.85 -3.04
CA GLY A 63 -14.64 13.24 -2.81
C GLY A 63 -15.14 13.90 -4.09
#